data_AF-A0A969K1I0-F1
#
_entry.id   AF-A0A969K1I0-F1
#
_cell.length_a   1.000
_cell.length_b   1.000
_cell.length_c   1.000
_cell.angle_alpha   90.00
_cell.angle_beta   90.00
_cell.angle_gamma   90.00
#
_symmetry.space_group_name_H-M   'P 1'
#
loop_
_entity.id
_entity.type
_entity.pdbx_description
1 polymer ?
#
loop_
_entity_poly.entity_id
_entity_poly.type
_entity_poly.pdbx_seq_one_letter_code
_entity_poly.pdbx_strand_id
1 'polypeptide(L)'
;MSTAPLRSTTPTIDIYVKLAQYPILSDRIRLQMREELFQRGIVSKTDFEQEIKNLAIESQRREGLSNPLYQEDESAWQRRLDAIRDYHTDALFANNLGSALLEQIVNTVLQNQQVTAAKTELTFNPEIAPWALLFQQGENYDALPPPQQEKIKHHLEEIKVVLIKRLMSDQLPFIAVAKNVFKISDLRWVYERLIGRGKIGGKASGMVLAWKILQLNRAELGPNLRPYVHIPDTFFIGSELIYEFLYLNRLERFVNQKYLLHAERQEQYPEIVAVCMAAKLPDFLEEHLREVLVQLDGRPFIVRSSSLLEDHLDYTFAGKYATVFCPNQATATENLTDLINAIRRIFASTFDPNAMLEREKYGLIDYDERMAIMIQPLVGERHGRYFFPTIVGLGLSENPFFDEMDARKEDGCLRLVWGFASRITGEQFTQHSCIIALCRQQQSSEPDSSLVQANQQTVKVVNLESNQFETIPITDILDKDYAQRDYVVTAVTSPHGSTSAITFHELTQDPRFIKLMRHVLHRLQTIYEKPVELEFTLQIEDAPGGPATNCIFCSATPASR
;
A
#
# COMPACT_ATOMS: atom_id res chain seq x y z
N MET A 1 -2.22 -10.25 -65.18
CA MET A 1 -0.75 -10.22 -65.15
C MET A 1 -0.25 -11.57 -64.66
N SER A 2 0.80 -12.06 -65.32
CA SER A 2 1.42 -13.37 -65.18
C SER A 2 2.00 -13.62 -63.77
N THR A 3 1.92 -14.89 -63.40
CA THR A 3 2.55 -15.63 -62.32
C THR A 3 3.95 -15.17 -61.90
N ALA A 4 4.11 -14.90 -60.61
CA ALA A 4 5.35 -15.18 -59.90
C ALA A 4 4.99 -15.87 -58.56
N PRO A 5 5.21 -17.19 -58.41
CA PRO A 5 5.10 -17.81 -57.10
C PRO A 5 6.34 -17.42 -56.28
N LEU A 6 6.09 -16.81 -55.13
CA LEU A 6 7.13 -16.60 -54.12
C LEU A 6 7.55 -17.96 -53.56
N ARG A 7 8.81 -18.33 -53.86
CA ARG A 7 9.77 -19.08 -53.01
C ARG A 7 9.31 -20.39 -52.35
N SER A 8 9.85 -21.50 -52.86
CA SER A 8 9.91 -22.87 -52.28
C SER A 8 8.64 -23.38 -51.58
N THR A 9 7.82 -24.11 -52.32
CA THR A 9 6.68 -24.88 -51.82
C THR A 9 7.15 -26.11 -51.03
N THR A 10 7.51 -25.92 -49.76
CA THR A 10 7.56 -27.03 -48.81
C THR A 10 6.35 -26.87 -47.89
N PRO A 11 5.35 -27.78 -47.92
CA PRO A 11 4.14 -27.68 -47.11
C PRO A 11 4.39 -27.41 -45.62
N THR A 12 5.52 -27.87 -45.08
CA THR A 12 5.97 -27.61 -43.70
C THR A 12 6.25 -26.13 -43.42
N ILE A 13 6.81 -25.39 -44.38
CA ILE A 13 7.10 -23.95 -44.23
C ILE A 13 5.80 -23.15 -44.16
N ASP A 14 4.78 -23.53 -44.94
CA ASP A 14 3.48 -22.87 -44.90
C ASP A 14 2.81 -23.03 -43.53
N ILE A 15 2.89 -24.23 -42.93
CA ILE A 15 2.42 -24.46 -41.56
C ILE A 15 3.19 -23.58 -40.58
N TYR A 16 4.53 -23.57 -40.68
CA TYR A 16 5.38 -22.75 -39.81
C TYR A 16 5.02 -21.26 -39.88
N VAL A 17 4.91 -20.69 -41.09
CA VAL A 17 4.54 -19.29 -41.30
C VAL A 17 3.14 -18.99 -40.76
N LYS A 18 2.19 -19.92 -40.90
CA LYS A 18 0.83 -19.76 -40.39
C LYS A 18 0.79 -19.79 -38.86
N LEU A 19 1.51 -20.71 -38.23
CA LEU A 19 1.59 -20.81 -36.77
C LEU A 19 2.37 -19.63 -36.15
N ALA A 20 3.33 -19.05 -36.87
CA ALA A 20 4.04 -17.84 -36.43
C ALA A 20 3.12 -16.62 -36.25
N GLN A 21 1.95 -16.60 -36.90
CA GLN A 21 0.91 -15.57 -36.68
C GLN A 21 0.18 -15.73 -35.35
N TYR A 22 0.36 -16.86 -34.65
CA TYR A 22 -0.30 -17.22 -33.39
C TYR A 22 0.71 -17.61 -32.30
N PRO A 23 1.64 -16.73 -31.91
CA PRO A 23 2.81 -17.09 -31.07
C PRO A 23 2.46 -17.62 -29.67
N ILE A 24 1.28 -17.30 -29.14
CA ILE A 24 0.82 -17.79 -27.82
C ILE A 24 0.00 -19.09 -27.96
N LEU A 25 -0.71 -19.25 -29.09
CA LEU A 25 -1.63 -20.37 -29.31
C LEU A 25 -0.98 -21.51 -30.11
N SER A 26 0.17 -21.29 -30.73
CA SER A 26 0.90 -22.27 -31.55
C SER A 26 1.07 -23.59 -30.82
N ASP A 27 1.38 -23.55 -29.52
CA ASP A 27 1.66 -24.76 -28.73
C ASP A 27 0.40 -25.61 -28.55
N ARG A 28 -0.76 -24.94 -28.34
CA ARG A 28 -2.07 -25.60 -28.24
C ARG A 28 -2.52 -26.13 -29.60
N ILE A 29 -2.30 -25.37 -30.67
CA ILE A 29 -2.61 -25.81 -32.03
C ILE A 29 -1.78 -27.05 -32.39
N ARG A 30 -0.48 -27.04 -32.11
CA ARG A 30 0.41 -28.20 -32.32
C ARG A 30 0.04 -29.40 -31.47
N LEU A 31 -0.47 -29.19 -30.26
CA LEU A 31 -0.97 -30.29 -29.43
C LEU A 31 -2.18 -30.98 -30.09
N GLN A 32 -3.15 -30.22 -30.59
CA GLN A 32 -4.27 -30.80 -31.33
C GLN A 32 -3.85 -31.42 -32.67
N MET A 33 -2.88 -30.83 -33.37
CA MET A 33 -2.29 -31.44 -34.57
C MET A 33 -1.70 -32.82 -34.26
N ARG A 34 -1.00 -32.99 -33.13
CA ARG A 34 -0.47 -34.29 -32.69
C ARG A 34 -1.58 -35.28 -32.36
N GLU A 35 -2.63 -34.83 -31.66
CA GLU A 35 -3.78 -35.69 -31.37
C GLU A 35 -4.44 -36.21 -32.66
N GLU A 36 -4.62 -35.37 -33.66
CA GLU A 36 -5.13 -35.79 -34.98
C GLU A 36 -4.19 -36.78 -35.68
N LEU A 37 -2.88 -36.56 -35.63
CA LEU A 37 -1.88 -37.50 -36.17
C LEU A 37 -1.98 -38.87 -35.50
N PHE A 38 -2.16 -38.91 -34.18
CA PHE A 38 -2.28 -40.15 -33.41
C PHE A 38 -3.63 -40.84 -33.65
N GLN A 39 -4.73 -40.10 -33.63
CA GLN A 39 -6.08 -40.64 -33.82
C GLN A 39 -6.26 -41.26 -35.21
N ARG A 40 -5.64 -40.66 -36.23
CA ARG A 40 -5.67 -41.15 -37.61
C ARG A 40 -4.65 -42.27 -37.87
N GLY A 41 -3.86 -42.64 -36.87
CA GLY A 41 -2.88 -43.72 -36.96
C GLY A 41 -1.69 -43.42 -37.86
N ILE A 42 -1.37 -42.14 -38.11
CA ILE A 42 -0.23 -41.74 -38.96
C ILE A 42 1.09 -42.08 -38.27
N VAL A 43 1.14 -41.89 -36.95
CA VAL A 43 2.26 -42.30 -36.10
C VAL A 43 1.69 -42.69 -34.73
N SER A 44 2.28 -43.69 -34.08
CA SER A 44 1.91 -44.00 -32.70
C SER A 44 2.57 -43.01 -31.73
N LYS A 45 1.95 -42.77 -30.57
CA LYS A 45 2.53 -41.87 -29.56
C LYS A 45 3.91 -42.32 -29.08
N THR A 46 4.12 -43.64 -28.98
CA THR A 46 5.39 -44.23 -28.57
C THR A 46 6.47 -44.04 -29.62
N ASP A 47 6.14 -44.24 -30.90
CA ASP A 47 7.12 -44.11 -31.98
C ASP A 47 7.49 -42.63 -32.20
N PHE A 48 6.51 -41.74 -32.11
CA PHE A 48 6.71 -40.30 -32.22
C PHE A 48 7.70 -39.76 -31.18
N GLU A 49 7.55 -40.13 -29.90
CA GLU A 49 8.50 -39.69 -28.86
C GLU A 49 9.87 -40.35 -28.98
N GLN A 50 9.96 -41.57 -29.52
CA GLN A 50 11.25 -42.20 -29.84
C GLN A 50 11.96 -41.48 -30.99
N GLU A 51 11.24 -41.12 -32.05
CA GLU A 51 11.78 -40.36 -33.18
C GLU A 51 12.29 -38.98 -32.74
N ILE A 52 11.56 -38.26 -31.88
CA ILE A 52 12.00 -36.98 -31.32
C ILE A 52 13.32 -37.12 -30.58
N LYS A 53 13.45 -38.15 -29.73
CA LYS A 53 14.70 -38.41 -29.00
C LYS A 53 15.87 -38.68 -29.94
N ASN A 54 15.64 -39.48 -30.99
CA ASN A 54 16.67 -39.80 -31.98
C ASN A 54 17.11 -38.55 -32.75
N LEU A 55 16.16 -37.73 -33.20
CA LEU A 55 16.43 -36.45 -33.87
C LEU A 55 17.14 -35.45 -32.95
N ALA A 56 16.81 -35.43 -31.65
CA ALA A 56 17.48 -34.58 -30.66
C ALA A 56 18.95 -34.98 -30.45
N ILE A 57 19.23 -36.28 -30.36
CA ILE A 57 20.60 -36.80 -30.29
C ILE A 57 21.36 -36.46 -31.58
N GLU A 58 20.72 -36.54 -32.74
CA GLU A 58 21.35 -36.16 -34.01
C GLU A 58 21.64 -34.65 -34.09
N SER A 59 20.72 -33.80 -33.59
CA SER A 59 20.93 -32.35 -33.49
C SER A 59 22.11 -32.00 -32.58
N GLN A 60 22.24 -32.67 -31.43
CA GLN A 60 23.41 -32.51 -30.54
C GLN A 60 24.71 -32.80 -31.29
N ARG A 61 24.76 -33.90 -32.07
CA ARG A 61 25.96 -34.25 -32.86
C ARG A 61 26.27 -33.21 -33.93
N ARG A 62 25.26 -32.66 -34.60
CA ARG A 62 25.43 -31.59 -35.60
C ARG A 62 25.98 -30.31 -34.99
N GLU A 63 25.64 -30.04 -33.73
CA GLU A 63 26.13 -28.89 -32.94
C GLU A 63 27.46 -29.19 -32.20
N GLY A 64 28.09 -30.35 -32.48
CA GLY A 64 29.43 -30.68 -31.97
C GLY A 64 29.46 -31.33 -30.58
N LEU A 65 28.30 -31.70 -30.03
CA LEU A 65 28.20 -32.41 -28.75
C LEU A 65 28.36 -33.91 -28.98
N SER A 66 29.32 -34.52 -28.27
CA SER A 66 29.68 -35.94 -28.41
C SER A 66 29.14 -36.82 -27.28
N ASN A 67 28.77 -36.23 -26.13
CA ASN A 67 28.20 -36.95 -24.99
C ASN A 67 26.86 -36.33 -24.52
N PRO A 68 25.70 -36.92 -24.91
CA PRO A 68 24.36 -36.42 -24.62
C PRO A 68 24.00 -36.25 -23.13
N LEU A 69 24.70 -36.95 -22.24
CA LEU A 69 24.33 -37.03 -20.81
C LEU A 69 25.11 -36.05 -19.92
N TYR A 70 26.15 -35.39 -20.42
CA TYR A 70 27.07 -34.60 -19.58
C TYR A 70 27.48 -33.24 -20.17
N GLN A 71 27.28 -33.03 -21.47
CA GLN A 71 27.73 -31.80 -22.16
C GLN A 71 26.61 -30.78 -22.39
N GLU A 72 25.36 -31.14 -22.13
CA GLU A 72 24.19 -30.27 -22.24
C GLU A 72 23.43 -30.27 -20.91
N ASP A 73 23.07 -29.09 -20.40
CA ASP A 73 22.26 -28.98 -19.19
C ASP A 73 20.80 -29.39 -19.46
N GLU A 74 20.08 -29.76 -18.40
CA GLU A 74 18.69 -30.27 -18.50
C GLU A 74 17.73 -29.27 -19.17
N SER A 75 17.94 -27.97 -18.96
CA SER A 75 17.10 -26.92 -19.55
C SER A 75 17.33 -26.75 -21.06
N ALA A 76 18.58 -26.90 -21.51
CA ALA A 76 18.96 -26.87 -22.91
C ALA A 76 18.46 -28.13 -23.64
N TRP A 77 18.59 -29.30 -23.02
CA TRP A 77 18.05 -30.56 -23.53
C TRP A 77 16.52 -30.51 -23.69
N GLN A 78 15.81 -29.97 -22.70
CA GLN A 78 14.35 -29.84 -22.78
C GLN A 78 13.93 -28.88 -23.90
N ARG A 79 14.58 -27.72 -24.01
CA ARG A 79 14.34 -26.77 -25.12
C ARG A 79 14.58 -27.42 -26.49
N ARG A 80 15.62 -28.25 -26.62
CA ARG A 80 15.92 -29.00 -27.84
C ARG A 80 14.82 -30.00 -28.19
N LEU A 81 14.38 -30.78 -27.20
CA LEU A 81 13.29 -31.74 -27.39
C LEU A 81 12.00 -31.04 -27.83
N ASP A 82 11.67 -29.89 -27.23
CA ASP A 82 10.48 -29.14 -27.56
C ASP A 82 10.54 -28.54 -28.98
N ALA A 83 11.68 -27.94 -29.36
CA ALA A 83 11.88 -27.41 -30.71
C ALA A 83 11.79 -28.50 -31.79
N ILE A 84 12.38 -29.67 -31.54
CA ILE A 84 12.33 -30.81 -32.47
C ILE A 84 10.94 -31.41 -32.51
N ARG A 85 10.25 -31.51 -31.37
CA ARG A 85 8.86 -31.97 -31.32
C ARG A 85 7.96 -31.09 -32.17
N ASP A 86 8.11 -29.77 -32.07
CA ASP A 86 7.32 -28.82 -32.84
C ASP A 86 7.60 -28.91 -34.34
N TYR A 87 8.88 -28.94 -34.73
CA TYR A 87 9.27 -29.12 -36.13
C TYR A 87 8.76 -30.46 -36.70
N HIS A 88 8.90 -31.56 -35.94
CA HIS A 88 8.46 -32.89 -36.37
C HIS A 88 6.94 -32.98 -36.48
N THR A 89 6.22 -32.31 -35.57
CA THR A 89 4.75 -32.15 -35.66
C THR A 89 4.37 -31.42 -36.94
N ASP A 90 4.98 -30.27 -37.22
CA ASP A 90 4.70 -29.45 -38.40
C ASP A 90 5.00 -30.24 -39.69
N ALA A 91 6.12 -30.99 -39.71
CA ALA A 91 6.53 -31.81 -40.84
C ALA A 91 5.56 -32.98 -41.11
N LEU A 92 5.23 -33.78 -40.08
CA LEU A 92 4.31 -34.91 -40.22
C LEU A 92 2.91 -34.44 -40.60
N PHE A 93 2.43 -33.35 -40.00
CA PHE A 93 1.10 -32.81 -40.32
C PHE A 93 1.04 -32.31 -41.76
N ALA A 94 2.06 -31.56 -42.20
CA ALA A 94 2.14 -31.05 -43.56
C ALA A 94 2.16 -32.16 -44.62
N ASN A 95 2.88 -33.24 -44.34
CA ASN A 95 3.05 -34.35 -45.28
C ASN A 95 1.85 -35.29 -45.36
N ASN A 96 0.96 -35.29 -44.34
CA ASN A 96 -0.11 -36.30 -44.24
C ASN A 96 -1.54 -35.72 -44.20
N LEU A 97 -1.75 -34.52 -43.64
CA LEU A 97 -3.09 -34.01 -43.29
C LEU A 97 -3.49 -32.70 -43.99
N GLY A 98 -2.53 -31.98 -44.58
CA GLY A 98 -2.78 -30.81 -45.42
C GLY A 98 -3.32 -29.57 -44.69
N SER A 99 -3.50 -28.49 -45.45
CA SER A 99 -3.80 -27.15 -44.90
C SER A 99 -5.25 -26.93 -44.47
N ALA A 100 -6.21 -27.66 -45.05
CA ALA A 100 -7.64 -27.52 -44.73
C ALA A 100 -7.96 -27.98 -43.30
N LEU A 101 -7.38 -29.10 -42.86
CA LEU A 101 -7.55 -29.59 -41.49
C LEU A 101 -6.87 -28.65 -40.48
N LEU A 102 -5.71 -28.10 -40.85
CA LEU A 102 -5.03 -27.09 -40.02
C LEU A 102 -5.94 -25.87 -39.76
N GLU A 103 -6.66 -25.38 -40.77
CA GLU A 103 -7.61 -24.27 -40.59
C GLU A 103 -8.75 -24.61 -39.64
N GLN A 104 -9.26 -25.84 -39.70
CA GLN A 104 -10.30 -26.31 -38.77
C GLN A 104 -9.79 -26.36 -37.33
N ILE A 105 -8.58 -26.87 -37.11
CA ILE A 105 -7.94 -26.91 -35.79
C ILE A 105 -7.75 -25.48 -35.26
N VAL A 106 -7.19 -24.58 -36.07
CA VAL A 106 -6.99 -23.17 -35.70
C VAL A 106 -8.32 -22.51 -35.32
N ASN A 107 -9.37 -22.66 -36.13
CA ASN A 107 -10.68 -22.09 -35.84
C ASN A 107 -11.30 -22.67 -34.56
N THR A 108 -11.12 -23.97 -34.31
CA THR A 108 -11.61 -24.64 -33.09
C THR A 108 -10.91 -24.12 -31.85
N VAL A 109 -9.58 -23.96 -31.90
CA VAL A 109 -8.78 -23.38 -30.80
C VAL A 109 -9.21 -21.93 -30.51
N LEU A 110 -9.47 -21.13 -31.56
CA LEU A 110 -9.95 -19.75 -31.42
C LEU A 110 -11.37 -19.68 -30.82
N GLN A 111 -12.29 -20.55 -31.25
CA GLN A 111 -13.66 -20.61 -30.70
C GLN A 111 -13.68 -21.06 -29.24
N ASN A 112 -12.87 -22.05 -28.88
CA ASN A 112 -12.75 -22.50 -27.49
C ASN A 112 -12.19 -21.41 -26.57
N GLN A 113 -11.38 -20.49 -27.10
CA GLN A 113 -10.93 -19.30 -26.38
C GLN A 113 -12.10 -18.39 -25.99
N GLN A 114 -13.04 -18.16 -26.92
CA GLN A 114 -14.23 -17.34 -26.69
C GLN A 114 -15.21 -17.98 -25.69
N VAL A 115 -15.34 -19.32 -25.71
CA VAL A 115 -16.20 -20.05 -24.77
C VAL A 115 -15.58 -20.12 -23.37
N THR A 116 -14.25 -20.15 -23.24
CA THR A 116 -13.57 -20.13 -21.94
C THR A 116 -13.72 -18.78 -21.24
N ALA A 117 -13.82 -17.68 -21.99
CA ALA A 117 -14.16 -16.36 -21.45
C ALA A 117 -15.61 -16.28 -20.90
N ALA A 118 -16.48 -17.21 -21.30
CA ALA A 118 -17.90 -17.24 -20.90
C ALA A 118 -18.20 -18.24 -19.77
N LYS A 119 -17.22 -19.04 -19.29
CA LYS A 119 -17.43 -19.94 -18.15
C LYS A 119 -17.18 -19.21 -16.83
N THR A 120 -18.17 -19.26 -15.97
CA THR A 120 -18.27 -18.62 -14.64
C THR A 120 -17.39 -19.26 -13.55
N GLU A 121 -16.46 -20.14 -13.90
CA GLU A 121 -15.55 -20.81 -12.96
C GLU A 121 -14.17 -20.17 -13.06
N LEU A 122 -13.51 -19.95 -11.91
CA LEU A 122 -12.11 -19.52 -11.83
C LEU A 122 -11.22 -20.59 -12.51
N THR A 123 -10.92 -20.44 -13.80
CA THR A 123 -10.06 -21.37 -14.57
C THR A 123 -8.57 -21.22 -14.26
N PHE A 124 -8.22 -20.40 -13.27
CA PHE A 124 -6.85 -20.11 -12.90
C PHE A 124 -6.72 -20.02 -11.38
N ASN A 125 -5.56 -20.40 -10.84
CA ASN A 125 -5.26 -20.25 -9.42
C ASN A 125 -4.96 -18.77 -9.10
N PRO A 126 -5.79 -18.09 -8.30
CA PRO A 126 -5.59 -16.67 -7.99
C PRO A 126 -4.24 -16.38 -7.33
N GLU A 127 -3.72 -17.29 -6.51
CA GLU A 127 -2.45 -17.12 -5.77
C GLU A 127 -1.21 -17.05 -6.66
N ILE A 128 -1.29 -17.43 -7.93
CA ILE A 128 -0.19 -17.30 -8.91
C ILE A 128 -0.56 -16.41 -10.11
N ALA A 129 -1.80 -15.92 -10.16
CA ALA A 129 -2.29 -15.11 -11.25
C ALA A 129 -1.58 -13.74 -11.34
N PRO A 130 -1.35 -13.21 -12.56
CA PRO A 130 -0.89 -11.83 -12.73
C PRO A 130 -1.92 -10.82 -12.21
N TRP A 131 -1.45 -9.66 -11.76
CA TRP A 131 -2.29 -8.55 -11.27
C TRP A 131 -3.39 -8.14 -12.24
N ALA A 132 -3.05 -7.99 -13.52
CA ALA A 132 -4.00 -7.59 -14.55
C ALA A 132 -5.21 -8.53 -14.62
N LEU A 133 -4.98 -9.85 -14.52
CA LEU A 133 -6.03 -10.84 -14.55
C LEU A 133 -6.90 -10.81 -13.29
N LEU A 134 -6.27 -10.69 -12.11
CA LEU A 134 -6.98 -10.60 -10.83
C LEU A 134 -7.91 -9.39 -10.79
N PHE A 135 -7.41 -8.22 -11.18
CA PHE A 135 -8.24 -7.02 -11.21
C PHE A 135 -9.32 -7.09 -12.27
N GLN A 136 -9.01 -7.50 -13.50
CA GLN A 136 -10.00 -7.59 -14.58
C GLN A 136 -11.15 -8.52 -14.17
N GLN A 137 -10.84 -9.70 -13.63
CA GLN A 137 -11.87 -10.66 -13.21
C GLN A 137 -12.61 -10.19 -11.97
N GLY A 138 -11.91 -9.62 -10.99
CA GLY A 138 -12.53 -9.03 -9.81
C GLY A 138 -13.52 -7.91 -10.16
N GLU A 139 -13.15 -7.02 -11.08
CA GLU A 139 -14.00 -5.93 -11.55
C GLU A 139 -15.24 -6.45 -12.30
N ASN A 140 -15.07 -7.46 -13.15
CA ASN A 140 -16.19 -8.12 -13.82
C ASN A 140 -17.16 -8.73 -12.80
N TYR A 141 -16.65 -9.38 -11.76
CA TYR A 141 -17.46 -10.00 -10.71
C TYR A 141 -18.15 -8.97 -9.81
N ASP A 142 -17.48 -7.86 -9.48
CA ASP A 142 -18.07 -6.74 -8.72
C ASP A 142 -19.19 -6.03 -9.52
N ALA A 143 -19.13 -6.05 -10.86
CA ALA A 143 -20.11 -5.42 -11.74
C ALA A 143 -21.37 -6.26 -12.02
N LEU A 144 -21.39 -7.55 -11.63
CA LEU A 144 -22.54 -8.42 -11.89
C LEU A 144 -23.78 -8.02 -11.06
N PRO A 145 -25.01 -8.27 -11.58
CA PRO A 145 -26.23 -8.07 -10.80
C PRO A 145 -26.27 -8.95 -9.54
N PRO A 146 -26.93 -8.51 -8.45
CA PRO A 146 -26.98 -9.24 -7.16
C PRO A 146 -27.28 -10.74 -7.24
N PRO A 147 -28.26 -11.24 -8.02
CA PRO A 147 -28.57 -12.67 -8.06
C PRO A 147 -27.49 -13.53 -8.74
N GLN A 148 -26.65 -12.94 -9.59
CA GLN A 148 -25.50 -13.64 -10.19
C GLN A 148 -24.27 -13.54 -9.29
N GLN A 149 -24.07 -12.38 -8.65
CA GLN A 149 -23.00 -12.14 -7.70
C GLN A 149 -23.03 -13.12 -6.52
N GLU A 150 -24.22 -13.50 -6.04
CA GLU A 150 -24.36 -14.47 -4.95
C GLU A 150 -23.80 -15.86 -5.31
N LYS A 151 -23.94 -16.28 -6.57
CA LYS A 151 -23.42 -17.58 -7.05
C LYS A 151 -21.88 -17.60 -7.11
N ILE A 152 -21.27 -16.48 -7.44
CA ILE A 152 -19.81 -16.34 -7.62
C ILE A 152 -19.11 -15.68 -6.42
N LYS A 153 -19.85 -15.43 -5.33
CA LYS A 153 -19.35 -14.69 -4.16
C LYS A 153 -18.05 -15.26 -3.61
N HIS A 154 -17.93 -16.58 -3.58
CA HIS A 154 -16.74 -17.29 -3.09
C HIS A 154 -15.50 -17.01 -3.95
N HIS A 155 -15.64 -16.95 -5.29
CA HIS A 155 -14.55 -16.60 -6.20
C HIS A 155 -14.12 -15.15 -6.07
N LEU A 156 -15.08 -14.23 -5.91
CA LEU A 156 -14.79 -12.82 -5.65
C LEU A 156 -14.07 -12.65 -4.30
N GLU A 157 -14.50 -13.36 -3.26
CA GLU A 157 -13.84 -13.33 -1.95
C GLU A 157 -12.40 -13.84 -2.02
N GLU A 158 -12.14 -14.93 -2.75
CA GLU A 158 -10.79 -15.45 -2.99
C GLU A 158 -9.89 -14.41 -3.68
N ILE A 159 -10.37 -13.79 -4.77
CA ILE A 159 -9.62 -12.73 -5.48
C ILE A 159 -9.31 -11.56 -4.53
N LYS A 160 -10.29 -11.11 -3.74
CA LYS A 160 -10.09 -10.04 -2.76
C LYS A 160 -9.03 -10.41 -1.73
N VAL A 161 -9.11 -11.61 -1.17
CA VAL A 161 -8.14 -12.08 -0.16
C VAL A 161 -6.72 -12.12 -0.74
N VAL A 162 -6.55 -12.63 -1.96
CA VAL A 162 -5.23 -12.66 -2.63
C VAL A 162 -4.71 -11.24 -2.89
N LEU A 163 -5.55 -10.33 -3.38
CA LEU A 163 -5.17 -8.94 -3.61
C LEU A 163 -4.78 -8.23 -2.29
N ILE A 164 -5.56 -8.41 -1.23
CA ILE A 164 -5.26 -7.85 0.12
C ILE A 164 -3.94 -8.41 0.65
N LYS A 165 -3.74 -9.72 0.56
CA LYS A 165 -2.51 -10.40 1.01
C LYS A 165 -1.27 -9.89 0.29
N ARG A 166 -1.37 -9.66 -1.03
CA ARG A 166 -0.24 -9.19 -1.85
C ARG A 166 0.02 -7.69 -1.73
N LEU A 167 -1.02 -6.85 -1.59
CA LEU A 167 -0.88 -5.39 -1.52
C LEU A 167 -0.64 -4.87 -0.11
N MET A 168 -1.23 -5.49 0.91
CA MET A 168 -1.43 -4.86 2.22
C MET A 168 -0.80 -5.69 3.34
N SER A 169 -1.41 -6.83 3.69
CA SER A 169 -1.00 -7.63 4.84
C SER A 169 -1.41 -9.09 4.70
N ASP A 170 -0.55 -10.00 5.14
CA ASP A 170 -0.78 -11.44 5.26
C ASP A 170 -1.28 -11.86 6.65
N GLN A 171 -1.48 -10.90 7.56
CA GLN A 171 -2.01 -11.20 8.89
C GLN A 171 -3.49 -11.60 8.80
N LEU A 172 -3.81 -12.80 9.28
CA LEU A 172 -5.18 -13.34 9.25
C LEU A 172 -6.21 -12.41 9.90
N PRO A 173 -5.94 -11.78 11.07
CA PRO A 173 -6.89 -10.85 11.67
C PRO A 173 -7.17 -9.62 10.79
N PHE A 174 -6.14 -9.08 10.14
CA PHE A 174 -6.30 -7.97 9.19
C PHE A 174 -7.15 -8.40 7.99
N ILE A 175 -6.83 -9.55 7.38
CA ILE A 175 -7.54 -10.09 6.22
C ILE A 175 -9.02 -10.36 6.56
N ALA A 176 -9.31 -10.86 7.77
CA ALA A 176 -10.67 -11.17 8.21
C ALA A 176 -11.59 -9.94 8.19
N VAL A 177 -11.07 -8.78 8.58
CA VAL A 177 -11.80 -7.50 8.51
C VAL A 177 -11.77 -6.95 7.09
N ALA A 178 -10.59 -6.85 6.48
CA ALA A 178 -10.35 -6.21 5.18
C ALA A 178 -11.20 -6.81 4.05
N LYS A 179 -11.36 -8.14 4.01
CA LYS A 179 -12.15 -8.81 2.96
C LYS A 179 -13.63 -8.43 2.98
N ASN A 180 -14.15 -8.00 4.13
CA ASN A 180 -15.55 -7.58 4.29
C ASN A 180 -15.75 -6.08 4.02
N VAL A 181 -14.67 -5.31 3.99
CA VAL A 181 -14.68 -3.85 3.85
C VAL A 181 -14.33 -3.42 2.42
N PHE A 182 -13.24 -3.93 1.85
CA PHE A 182 -12.73 -3.48 0.56
C PHE A 182 -13.59 -3.95 -0.62
N LYS A 183 -13.66 -3.13 -1.66
CA LYS A 183 -14.07 -3.52 -3.02
C LYS A 183 -12.87 -3.70 -3.92
N ILE A 184 -13.03 -4.31 -5.10
CA ILE A 184 -11.92 -4.45 -6.05
C ILE A 184 -11.40 -3.10 -6.52
N SER A 185 -12.29 -2.12 -6.74
CA SER A 185 -11.93 -0.74 -7.10
C SER A 185 -11.08 -0.05 -6.02
N ASP A 186 -11.30 -0.35 -4.75
CA ASP A 186 -10.50 0.19 -3.66
C ASP A 186 -9.08 -0.37 -3.68
N LEU A 187 -8.93 -1.67 -3.96
CA LEU A 187 -7.63 -2.33 -4.07
C LEU A 187 -6.89 -1.89 -5.34
N ARG A 188 -7.61 -1.60 -6.43
CA ARG A 188 -7.04 -1.00 -7.63
C ARG A 188 -6.50 0.41 -7.34
N TRP A 189 -7.24 1.23 -6.61
CA TRP A 189 -6.79 2.57 -6.21
C TRP A 189 -5.45 2.52 -5.44
N VAL A 190 -5.27 1.53 -4.57
CA VAL A 190 -3.99 1.28 -3.87
C VAL A 190 -2.90 0.87 -4.85
N TYR A 191 -3.18 -0.10 -5.72
CA TYR A 191 -2.22 -0.62 -6.69
C TYR A 191 -1.72 0.44 -7.68
N GLU A 192 -2.61 1.32 -8.16
CA GLU A 192 -2.24 2.44 -9.06
C GLU A 192 -1.32 3.47 -8.40
N ARG A 193 -1.31 3.53 -7.06
CA ARG A 193 -0.46 4.43 -6.27
C ARG A 193 0.77 3.74 -5.69
N LEU A 194 0.93 2.44 -5.95
CA LEU A 194 2.06 1.64 -5.51
C LEU A 194 3.19 1.71 -6.55
N ILE A 195 4.33 2.24 -6.14
CA ILE A 195 5.57 2.26 -6.92
C ILE A 195 6.40 1.05 -6.52
N GLY A 196 6.79 0.25 -7.52
CA GLY A 196 7.58 -0.96 -7.31
C GLY A 196 6.75 -2.18 -6.91
N ARG A 197 7.35 -3.10 -6.14
CA ARG A 197 6.77 -4.39 -5.76
C ARG A 197 6.72 -4.56 -4.24
N GLY A 198 5.91 -5.52 -3.80
CA GLY A 198 5.69 -5.82 -2.39
C GLY A 198 4.44 -5.14 -1.83
N LYS A 199 4.33 -5.17 -0.49
CA LYS A 199 3.18 -4.63 0.24
C LYS A 199 3.39 -3.14 0.54
N ILE A 200 2.32 -2.39 0.79
CA ILE A 200 2.34 -0.99 1.24
C ILE A 200 2.71 -0.84 2.72
N GLY A 201 2.81 -1.95 3.45
CA GLY A 201 3.16 -2.00 4.87
C GLY A 201 2.00 -1.74 5.81
N GLY A 202 2.25 -1.87 7.12
CA GLY A 202 1.24 -1.80 8.17
C GLY A 202 0.54 -0.45 8.19
N LYS A 203 1.21 0.63 8.60
CA LYS A 203 0.60 1.95 8.77
C LYS A 203 -0.26 2.40 7.57
N ALA A 204 0.24 2.22 6.35
CA ALA A 204 -0.54 2.53 5.15
C ALA A 204 -1.78 1.62 5.02
N SER A 205 -1.65 0.33 5.30
CA SER A 205 -2.75 -0.64 5.27
C SER A 205 -3.82 -0.34 6.33
N GLY A 206 -3.41 -0.08 7.57
CA GLY A 206 -4.29 0.31 8.68
C GLY A 206 -5.05 1.61 8.39
N MET A 207 -4.34 2.63 7.88
CA MET A 207 -4.93 3.89 7.45
C MET A 207 -6.01 3.68 6.37
N VAL A 208 -5.69 2.96 5.30
CA VAL A 208 -6.61 2.73 4.18
C VAL A 208 -7.80 1.88 4.61
N LEU A 209 -7.60 0.87 5.46
CA LEU A 209 -8.68 0.05 6.01
C LEU A 209 -9.61 0.88 6.89
N ALA A 210 -9.06 1.64 7.83
CA ALA A 210 -9.83 2.52 8.72
C ALA A 210 -10.66 3.53 7.93
N TRP A 211 -10.07 4.17 6.92
CA TRP A 211 -10.79 5.06 6.02
C TRP A 211 -11.98 4.34 5.37
N LYS A 212 -11.77 3.15 4.76
CA LYS A 212 -12.87 2.42 4.12
C LYS A 212 -13.95 1.96 5.08
N ILE A 213 -13.59 1.60 6.32
CA ILE A 213 -14.56 1.32 7.39
C ILE A 213 -15.45 2.54 7.63
N LEU A 214 -14.85 3.73 7.75
CA LEU A 214 -15.58 4.98 7.95
C LEU A 214 -16.43 5.36 6.73
N GLN A 215 -16.04 4.95 5.52
CA GLN A 215 -16.84 5.12 4.30
C GLN A 215 -18.01 4.12 4.17
N LEU A 216 -18.18 3.14 5.07
CA LEU A 216 -19.35 2.27 5.04
C LEU A 216 -20.63 3.08 5.36
N ASN A 217 -21.64 2.94 4.51
CA ASN A 217 -22.94 3.57 4.70
C ASN A 217 -24.00 2.49 4.90
N ARG A 218 -24.04 1.92 6.12
CA ARG A 218 -25.01 0.91 6.55
C ARG A 218 -25.82 1.47 7.72
N ALA A 219 -27.13 1.26 7.71
CA ALA A 219 -28.02 1.80 8.75
C ALA A 219 -27.62 1.34 10.17
N GLU A 220 -27.08 0.13 10.30
CA GLU A 220 -26.61 -0.46 11.56
C GLU A 220 -25.38 0.25 12.15
N LEU A 221 -24.59 0.97 11.34
CA LEU A 221 -23.33 1.63 11.76
C LEU A 221 -23.52 3.11 12.11
N GLY A 222 -24.76 3.61 12.13
CA GLY A 222 -25.08 5.00 12.45
C GLY A 222 -25.01 5.97 11.24
N PRO A 223 -24.71 7.26 11.46
CA PRO A 223 -24.83 8.31 10.45
C PRO A 223 -23.82 8.13 9.30
N ASN A 224 -24.12 8.74 8.16
CA ASN A 224 -23.19 8.74 7.03
C ASN A 224 -21.97 9.63 7.33
N LEU A 225 -20.79 9.02 7.48
CA LEU A 225 -19.54 9.72 7.81
C LEU A 225 -18.74 10.13 6.56
N ARG A 226 -19.13 9.68 5.36
CA ARG A 226 -18.40 9.93 4.10
C ARG A 226 -18.08 11.40 3.84
N PRO A 227 -18.98 12.38 4.09
CA PRO A 227 -18.70 13.79 3.79
C PRO A 227 -17.60 14.39 4.67
N TYR A 228 -17.35 13.80 5.85
CA TYR A 228 -16.50 14.38 6.88
C TYR A 228 -15.12 13.73 6.98
N VAL A 229 -14.94 12.52 6.45
CA VAL A 229 -13.69 11.76 6.60
C VAL A 229 -13.03 11.58 5.24
N HIS A 230 -11.81 12.08 5.12
CA HIS A 230 -11.02 12.05 3.89
C HIS A 230 -9.64 11.47 4.14
N ILE A 231 -8.96 11.01 3.11
CA ILE A 231 -7.53 10.73 3.17
C ILE A 231 -6.83 11.58 2.12
N PRO A 232 -5.62 12.09 2.37
CA PRO A 232 -4.86 12.83 1.37
C PRO A 232 -4.41 11.90 0.23
N ASP A 233 -4.10 12.47 -0.93
CA ASP A 233 -3.60 11.75 -2.10
C ASP A 233 -2.24 11.09 -1.80
N THR A 234 -2.30 9.86 -1.30
CA THR A 234 -1.16 9.16 -0.73
C THR A 234 -0.56 8.21 -1.76
N PHE A 235 0.77 8.21 -1.87
CA PHE A 235 1.55 7.28 -2.71
C PHE A 235 2.31 6.30 -1.84
N PHE A 236 2.57 5.11 -2.37
CA PHE A 236 3.23 4.04 -1.65
C PHE A 236 4.46 3.55 -2.41
N ILE A 237 5.54 3.28 -1.70
CA ILE A 237 6.72 2.60 -2.20
C ILE A 237 6.69 1.20 -1.62
N GLY A 238 6.66 0.21 -2.50
CA GLY A 238 6.48 -1.19 -2.11
C GLY A 238 7.65 -1.74 -1.29
N SER A 239 7.33 -2.64 -0.37
CA SER A 239 8.29 -3.14 0.62
C SER A 239 9.45 -3.97 0.06
N GLU A 240 9.43 -4.40 -1.21
CA GLU A 240 10.54 -5.12 -1.84
C GLU A 240 11.65 -4.17 -2.33
N LEU A 241 11.36 -2.87 -2.50
CA LEU A 241 12.33 -1.89 -2.97
C LEU A 241 13.52 -1.71 -2.02
N ILE A 242 13.37 -2.01 -0.73
CA ILE A 242 14.51 -1.99 0.20
C ILE A 242 15.57 -3.02 -0.20
N TYR A 243 15.21 -4.21 -0.70
CA TYR A 243 16.19 -5.20 -1.14
C TYR A 243 16.90 -4.78 -2.40
N GLU A 244 16.16 -4.21 -3.36
CA GLU A 244 16.74 -3.68 -4.58
C GLU A 244 17.72 -2.54 -4.25
N PHE A 245 17.34 -1.64 -3.34
CA PHE A 245 18.22 -0.59 -2.82
C PHE A 245 19.48 -1.15 -2.18
N LEU A 246 19.36 -2.16 -1.29
CA LEU A 246 20.52 -2.76 -0.64
C LEU A 246 21.43 -3.46 -1.65
N TYR A 247 20.87 -4.22 -2.58
CA TYR A 247 21.61 -4.97 -3.61
C TYR A 247 22.37 -4.04 -4.57
N LEU A 248 21.69 -3.02 -5.11
CA LEU A 248 22.30 -2.05 -6.03
C LEU A 248 23.51 -1.34 -5.40
N ASN A 249 23.49 -1.13 -4.08
CA ASN A 249 24.51 -0.39 -3.35
C ASN A 249 25.51 -1.28 -2.59
N ARG A 250 25.41 -2.61 -2.73
CA ARG A 250 26.26 -3.59 -2.04
C ARG A 250 26.21 -3.48 -0.51
N LEU A 251 25.02 -3.24 0.02
CA LEU A 251 24.76 -2.99 1.44
C LEU A 251 24.21 -4.21 2.19
N GLU A 252 24.24 -5.39 1.58
CA GLU A 252 23.72 -6.65 2.15
C GLU A 252 24.41 -7.00 3.48
N ARG A 253 25.66 -6.54 3.66
CA ARG A 253 26.42 -6.69 4.92
C ARG A 253 25.70 -6.11 6.14
N PHE A 254 24.86 -5.08 5.96
CA PHE A 254 24.13 -4.47 7.06
C PHE A 254 22.94 -5.31 7.55
N VAL A 255 22.43 -6.24 6.72
CA VAL A 255 21.34 -7.15 7.12
C VAL A 255 21.75 -8.04 8.29
N ASN A 256 23.03 -8.41 8.38
CA ASN A 256 23.57 -9.26 9.45
C ASN A 256 23.73 -8.53 10.79
N GLN A 257 23.62 -7.20 10.84
CA GLN A 257 23.77 -6.44 12.08
C GLN A 257 22.73 -6.77 13.14
N LYS A 258 21.60 -7.38 12.74
CA LYS A 258 20.57 -7.87 13.65
C LYS A 258 21.08 -8.92 14.65
N TYR A 259 22.24 -9.53 14.41
CA TYR A 259 22.87 -10.51 15.30
C TYR A 259 24.03 -9.93 16.14
N LEU A 260 24.35 -8.65 15.98
CA LEU A 260 25.38 -7.97 16.77
C LEU A 260 24.84 -7.53 18.13
N LEU A 261 25.73 -7.34 19.10
CA LEU A 261 25.37 -6.77 20.39
C LEU A 261 24.85 -5.33 20.21
N HIS A 262 23.97 -4.88 21.10
CA HIS A 262 23.39 -3.54 21.01
C HIS A 262 24.44 -2.42 20.95
N ALA A 263 25.51 -2.51 21.76
CA ALA A 263 26.59 -1.53 21.76
C ALA A 263 27.32 -1.44 20.41
N GLU A 264 27.59 -2.59 19.78
CA GLU A 264 28.24 -2.68 18.46
C GLU A 264 27.35 -2.08 17.37
N ARG A 265 26.03 -2.31 17.44
CA ARG A 265 25.06 -1.68 16.53
C ARG A 265 25.06 -0.16 16.65
N GLN A 266 25.08 0.36 17.88
CA GLN A 266 25.11 1.80 18.13
C GLN A 266 26.37 2.46 17.54
N GLU A 267 27.52 1.79 17.64
CA GLU A 267 28.78 2.28 17.07
C GLU A 267 28.77 2.29 15.55
N GLN A 268 28.20 1.26 14.91
CA GLN A 268 28.14 1.16 13.44
C GLN A 268 27.04 2.02 12.80
N TYR A 269 25.99 2.37 13.54
CA TYR A 269 24.81 3.03 12.97
C TYR A 269 25.10 4.35 12.23
N PRO A 270 25.96 5.26 12.73
CA PRO A 270 26.34 6.46 11.99
C PRO A 270 26.96 6.17 10.62
N GLU A 271 27.77 5.11 10.49
CA GLU A 271 28.35 4.69 9.21
C GLU A 271 27.25 4.22 8.24
N ILE A 272 26.32 3.38 8.72
CA ILE A 272 25.19 2.90 7.91
C ILE A 272 24.39 4.08 7.37
N VAL A 273 24.07 5.04 8.23
CA VAL A 273 23.33 6.24 7.82
C VAL A 273 24.10 6.99 6.74
N ALA A 274 25.40 7.23 6.93
CA ALA A 274 26.22 7.92 5.92
C ALA A 274 26.25 7.18 4.57
N VAL A 275 26.41 5.85 4.61
CA VAL A 275 26.43 5.01 3.40
C VAL A 275 25.07 4.99 2.70
N CYS A 276 23.97 4.83 3.44
CA CYS A 276 22.61 4.88 2.90
C CYS A 276 22.27 6.26 2.31
N MET A 277 22.76 7.36 2.91
CA MET A 277 22.56 8.70 2.37
C MET A 277 23.33 8.95 1.07
N ALA A 278 24.46 8.25 0.85
CA ALA A 278 25.23 8.31 -0.39
C ALA A 278 24.77 7.30 -1.46
N ALA A 279 23.92 6.34 -1.10
CA ALA A 279 23.47 5.24 -1.95
C ALA A 279 22.53 5.71 -3.08
N LYS A 280 22.53 5.04 -4.23
CA LYS A 280 21.64 5.34 -5.36
C LYS A 280 20.31 4.61 -5.24
N LEU A 281 19.22 5.24 -5.68
CA LEU A 281 17.94 4.57 -5.89
C LEU A 281 17.91 3.94 -7.30
N PRO A 282 17.06 2.92 -7.55
CA PRO A 282 16.83 2.44 -8.90
C PRO A 282 16.33 3.57 -9.82
N ASP A 283 16.80 3.62 -11.08
CA ASP A 283 16.45 4.70 -12.02
C ASP A 283 14.93 4.85 -12.15
N PHE A 284 14.21 3.73 -12.37
CA PHE A 284 12.75 3.75 -12.51
C PHE A 284 12.04 4.39 -11.32
N LEU A 285 12.57 4.24 -10.10
CA LEU A 285 11.98 4.84 -8.90
C LEU A 285 12.12 6.36 -8.98
N GLU A 286 13.27 6.88 -9.40
CA GLU A 286 13.49 8.31 -9.57
C GLU A 286 12.52 8.93 -10.58
N GLU A 287 12.27 8.27 -11.72
CA GLU A 287 11.25 8.72 -12.68
C GLU A 287 9.86 8.83 -12.04
N HIS A 288 9.40 7.81 -11.32
CA HIS A 288 8.08 7.83 -10.65
C HIS A 288 8.02 8.90 -9.55
N LEU A 289 9.12 9.14 -8.82
CA LEU A 289 9.17 10.20 -7.80
C LEU A 289 9.02 11.60 -8.40
N ARG A 290 9.53 11.83 -9.63
CA ARG A 290 9.27 13.08 -10.35
C ARG A 290 7.78 13.24 -10.64
N GLU A 291 7.10 12.18 -11.08
CA GLU A 291 5.64 12.21 -11.31
C GLU A 291 4.87 12.48 -10.02
N VAL A 292 5.26 11.87 -8.90
CA VAL A 292 4.68 12.14 -7.58
C VAL A 292 4.83 13.62 -7.21
N LEU A 293 6.00 14.22 -7.40
CA LEU A 293 6.22 15.65 -7.12
C LEU A 293 5.35 16.57 -7.99
N VAL A 294 5.15 16.21 -9.25
CA VAL A 294 4.23 16.93 -10.15
C VAL A 294 2.80 16.85 -9.62
N GLN A 295 2.33 15.68 -9.16
CA GLN A 295 0.99 15.52 -8.58
C GLN A 295 0.83 16.22 -7.21
N LEU A 296 1.91 16.34 -6.45
CA LEU A 296 1.92 17.11 -5.20
C LEU A 296 1.80 18.61 -5.44
N ASP A 297 2.19 19.12 -6.61
CA ASP A 297 2.00 20.51 -7.06
C ASP A 297 2.49 21.55 -6.03
N GLY A 298 3.72 21.38 -5.56
CA GLY A 298 4.33 22.29 -4.58
C GLY A 298 3.71 22.23 -3.17
N ARG A 299 2.76 21.33 -2.90
CA ARG A 299 2.22 21.15 -1.53
C ARG A 299 3.28 20.52 -0.62
N PRO A 300 3.45 21.01 0.62
CA PRO A 300 4.26 20.33 1.63
C PRO A 300 3.77 18.89 1.83
N PHE A 301 4.67 17.94 2.04
CA PHE A 301 4.35 16.53 2.20
C PHE A 301 5.18 15.86 3.28
N ILE A 302 4.77 14.66 3.68
CA ILE A 302 5.44 13.82 4.67
C ILE A 302 5.76 12.47 4.05
N VAL A 303 6.97 11.99 4.31
CA VAL A 303 7.45 10.66 3.95
C VAL A 303 7.53 9.85 5.25
N ARG A 304 6.69 8.83 5.37
CA ARG A 304 6.54 8.01 6.58
C ARG A 304 7.00 6.59 6.30
N SER A 305 7.70 5.99 7.25
CA SER A 305 7.88 4.55 7.31
C SER A 305 6.51 3.84 7.38
N SER A 306 6.40 2.70 6.70
CA SER A 306 5.27 1.79 6.80
C SER A 306 5.84 0.37 6.85
N SER A 307 6.41 0.02 8.00
CA SER A 307 6.96 -1.32 8.23
C SER A 307 5.86 -2.39 8.17
N LEU A 308 6.19 -3.61 7.75
CA LEU A 308 5.24 -4.74 7.78
C LEU A 308 4.87 -5.16 9.22
N LEU A 309 5.69 -4.82 10.22
CA LEU A 309 5.42 -5.09 11.64
C LEU A 309 4.55 -4.02 12.31
N GLU A 310 4.37 -2.83 11.72
CA GLU A 310 3.68 -1.70 12.37
C GLU A 310 2.19 -1.94 12.67
N ASP A 311 1.53 -2.83 11.93
CA ASP A 311 0.10 -3.15 12.12
C ASP A 311 -0.13 -4.46 12.90
N HIS A 312 0.91 -5.01 13.54
CA HIS A 312 0.73 -6.21 14.35
C HIS A 312 -0.17 -5.91 15.56
N LEU A 313 -1.24 -6.69 15.70
CA LEU A 313 -2.23 -6.52 16.78
C LEU A 313 -1.66 -6.69 18.19
N ASP A 314 -0.49 -7.33 18.30
CA ASP A 314 0.12 -7.71 19.57
C ASP A 314 1.33 -6.84 19.95
N TYR A 315 1.84 -6.00 19.02
CA TYR A 315 3.07 -5.23 19.23
C TYR A 315 2.97 -3.84 18.61
N THR A 316 3.28 -2.80 19.39
CA THR A 316 3.28 -1.41 18.91
C THR A 316 4.67 -0.99 18.44
N PHE A 317 4.87 -1.02 17.12
CA PHE A 317 6.06 -0.42 16.48
C PHE A 317 5.84 1.06 16.06
N ALA A 318 4.71 1.65 16.47
CA ALA A 318 4.37 3.03 16.17
C ALA A 318 5.46 4.01 16.65
N GLY A 319 5.94 4.85 15.74
CA GLY A 319 6.89 5.93 16.04
C GLY A 319 8.35 5.52 16.22
N LYS A 320 8.73 4.26 15.93
CA LYS A 320 10.12 3.77 16.07
C LYS A 320 11.00 4.11 14.86
N TYR A 321 10.43 4.08 13.67
CA TYR A 321 11.14 4.36 12.42
C TYR A 321 11.07 5.84 12.01
N ALA A 322 11.89 6.24 11.04
CA ALA A 322 11.97 7.63 10.62
C ALA A 322 10.69 8.11 9.93
N THR A 323 10.38 9.37 10.18
CA THR A 323 9.38 10.15 9.45
C THR A 323 10.04 11.46 9.08
N VAL A 324 10.00 11.80 7.79
CA VAL A 324 10.69 12.97 7.24
C VAL A 324 9.65 13.86 6.61
N PHE A 325 9.69 15.14 6.96
CA PHE A 325 8.78 16.10 6.38
C PHE A 325 9.52 16.93 5.32
N CYS A 326 8.82 17.25 4.23
CA CYS A 326 9.36 17.93 3.05
C CYS A 326 8.49 19.16 2.74
N PRO A 327 9.00 20.39 2.93
CA PRO A 327 8.23 21.62 2.68
C PRO A 327 7.87 21.85 1.21
N ASN A 328 8.65 21.31 0.26
CA ASN A 328 8.35 21.28 -1.18
C ASN A 328 8.19 22.67 -1.85
N GLN A 329 8.90 23.70 -1.36
CA GLN A 329 8.86 25.07 -1.92
C GLN A 329 10.10 25.43 -2.76
N ALA A 330 11.09 24.54 -2.88
CA ALA A 330 12.31 24.77 -3.66
C ALA A 330 12.13 24.44 -5.15
N THR A 331 13.23 24.43 -5.92
CA THR A 331 13.16 24.02 -7.33
C THR A 331 12.81 22.52 -7.47
N ALA A 332 12.29 22.11 -8.62
CA ALA A 332 11.91 20.70 -8.86
C ALA A 332 13.07 19.72 -8.62
N THR A 333 14.30 20.10 -8.96
CA THR A 333 15.51 19.28 -8.75
C THR A 333 15.88 19.18 -7.27
N GLU A 334 15.77 20.27 -6.53
CA GLU A 334 16.05 20.28 -5.08
C GLU A 334 14.98 19.48 -4.33
N ASN A 335 13.69 19.66 -4.64
CA ASN A 335 12.60 18.90 -4.04
C ASN A 335 12.72 17.40 -4.34
N LEU A 336 13.16 17.02 -5.55
CA LEU A 336 13.48 15.63 -5.88
C LEU A 336 14.62 15.09 -5.03
N THR A 337 15.69 15.87 -4.88
CA THR A 337 16.84 15.49 -4.04
C THR A 337 16.41 15.30 -2.59
N ASP A 338 15.56 16.19 -2.06
CA ASP A 338 15.02 16.11 -0.71
C ASP A 338 14.13 14.87 -0.51
N LEU A 339 13.27 14.55 -1.49
CA LEU A 339 12.45 13.33 -1.47
C LEU A 339 13.29 12.05 -1.50
N ILE A 340 14.33 12.01 -2.36
CA ILE A 340 15.27 10.89 -2.42
C ILE A 340 16.00 10.73 -1.09
N ASN A 341 16.47 11.84 -0.50
CA ASN A 341 17.14 11.85 0.80
C ASN A 341 16.20 11.41 1.93
N ALA A 342 14.92 11.79 1.88
CA ALA A 342 13.91 11.31 2.82
C ALA A 342 13.74 9.78 2.75
N ILE A 343 13.66 9.22 1.54
CA ILE A 343 13.56 7.77 1.30
C ILE A 343 14.81 7.04 1.84
N ARG A 344 16.01 7.53 1.50
CA ARG A 344 17.29 6.98 2.00
C ARG A 344 17.35 6.96 3.52
N ARG A 345 16.90 8.04 4.16
CA ARG A 345 16.85 8.15 5.63
C ARG A 345 15.88 7.15 6.24
N ILE A 346 14.76 6.89 5.60
CA ILE A 346 13.80 5.87 6.06
C ILE A 346 14.39 4.46 5.93
N PHE A 347 15.02 4.12 4.80
CA PHE A 347 15.73 2.84 4.67
C PHE A 347 16.87 2.69 5.68
N ALA A 348 17.61 3.76 5.97
CA ALA A 348 18.61 3.74 7.04
C ALA A 348 17.99 3.45 8.41
N SER A 349 16.81 4.02 8.68
CA SER A 349 16.11 3.81 9.97
C SER A 349 15.65 2.37 10.22
N THR A 350 15.58 1.53 9.18
CA THR A 350 15.33 0.08 9.35
C THR A 350 16.44 -0.60 10.17
N PHE A 351 17.64 -0.03 10.16
CA PHE A 351 18.81 -0.52 10.92
C PHE A 351 19.02 0.23 12.25
N ASP A 352 18.03 1.00 12.72
CA ASP A 352 18.14 1.74 13.98
C ASP A 352 18.30 0.77 15.17
N PRO A 353 19.33 0.95 16.03
CA PRO A 353 19.57 0.08 17.17
C PRO A 353 18.37 -0.01 18.12
N ASN A 354 17.63 1.09 18.33
CA ASN A 354 16.47 1.09 19.21
C ASN A 354 15.29 0.33 18.58
N ALA A 355 15.10 0.45 17.26
CA ALA A 355 14.09 -0.33 16.56
C ALA A 355 14.39 -1.83 16.64
N MET A 356 15.67 -2.22 16.52
CA MET A 356 16.07 -3.61 16.65
C MET A 356 15.97 -4.15 18.10
N LEU A 357 16.25 -3.33 19.13
CA LEU A 357 16.02 -3.73 20.52
C LEU A 357 14.55 -4.08 20.81
N GLU A 358 13.61 -3.31 20.28
CA GLU A 358 12.19 -3.61 20.43
C GLU A 358 11.82 -4.93 19.75
N ARG A 359 12.40 -5.18 18.58
CA ARG A 359 12.21 -6.46 17.89
C ARG A 359 12.74 -7.62 18.71
N GLU A 360 13.89 -7.48 19.36
CA GLU A 360 14.43 -8.50 20.28
C GLU A 360 13.49 -8.75 21.47
N LYS A 361 12.97 -7.68 22.08
CA LYS A 361 12.03 -7.76 23.21
C LYS A 361 10.79 -8.60 22.88
N TYR A 362 10.32 -8.53 21.63
CA TYR A 362 9.16 -9.28 21.15
C TYR A 362 9.51 -10.59 20.42
N GLY A 363 10.80 -10.97 20.35
CA GLY A 363 11.23 -12.20 19.66
C GLY A 363 11.12 -12.13 18.12
N LEU A 364 11.10 -10.92 17.56
CA LEU A 364 10.90 -10.62 16.12
C LEU A 364 12.20 -10.30 15.38
N ILE A 365 13.36 -10.65 15.95
CA ILE A 365 14.66 -10.37 15.33
C ILE A 365 14.87 -11.20 14.04
N ASP A 366 14.36 -12.43 14.02
CA ASP A 366 14.41 -13.32 12.85
C ASP A 366 13.30 -13.04 11.83
N TYR A 367 12.28 -12.26 12.22
CA TYR A 367 11.26 -11.82 11.29
C TYR A 367 11.89 -10.90 10.23
N ASP A 368 11.53 -11.16 8.97
CA ASP A 368 12.01 -10.41 7.82
C ASP A 368 11.31 -9.05 7.74
N GLU A 369 11.88 -8.06 8.42
CA GLU A 369 11.38 -6.69 8.46
C GLU A 369 11.57 -5.98 7.12
N ARG A 370 10.47 -5.83 6.39
CA ARG A 370 10.44 -5.11 5.12
C ARG A 370 9.84 -3.73 5.31
N MET A 371 10.55 -2.72 4.82
CA MET A 371 10.15 -1.33 4.94
C MET A 371 9.45 -0.87 3.67
N ALA A 372 8.13 -0.68 3.74
CA ALA A 372 7.43 0.16 2.76
C ALA A 372 7.51 1.63 3.17
N ILE A 373 7.23 2.53 2.24
CA ILE A 373 7.23 3.97 2.49
C ILE A 373 5.92 4.56 1.99
N MET A 374 5.38 5.51 2.75
CA MET A 374 4.19 6.26 2.41
C MET A 374 4.55 7.73 2.19
N ILE A 375 4.19 8.29 1.03
CA ILE A 375 4.36 9.71 0.70
C ILE A 375 2.98 10.34 0.70
N GLN A 376 2.75 11.31 1.56
CA GLN A 376 1.44 11.89 1.80
C GLN A 376 1.51 13.42 1.84
N PRO A 377 0.69 14.17 1.07
CA PRO A 377 0.61 15.61 1.22
C PRO A 377 0.15 15.97 2.64
N LEU A 378 0.75 17.00 3.20
CA LEU A 378 0.34 17.52 4.50
C LEU A 378 -1.00 18.24 4.35
N VAL A 379 -1.86 18.03 5.33
CA VAL A 379 -3.12 18.72 5.46
C VAL A 379 -2.88 19.96 6.32
N GLY A 380 -3.37 21.10 5.86
CA GLY A 380 -3.32 22.34 6.62
C GLY A 380 -3.64 23.56 5.78
N GLU A 381 -3.57 24.71 6.42
CA GLU A 381 -3.83 26.01 5.81
C GLU A 381 -2.59 26.90 5.87
N ARG A 382 -2.50 27.83 4.91
CA ARG A 382 -1.45 28.83 4.88
C ARG A 382 -1.86 30.04 5.74
N HIS A 383 -1.09 30.30 6.78
CA HIS A 383 -1.21 31.48 7.64
C HIS A 383 0.03 32.38 7.46
N GLY A 384 -0.08 33.35 6.55
CA GLY A 384 1.04 34.20 6.17
C GLY A 384 2.14 33.40 5.46
N ARG A 385 3.32 33.30 6.08
CA ARG A 385 4.44 32.47 5.59
C ARG A 385 4.45 31.05 6.17
N TYR A 386 3.59 30.76 7.13
CA TYR A 386 3.53 29.46 7.78
C TYR A 386 2.42 28.59 7.18
N PHE A 387 2.62 27.28 7.18
CA PHE A 387 1.64 26.28 6.80
C PHE A 387 1.54 25.23 7.91
N PHE A 388 0.35 24.98 8.41
CA PHE A 388 0.07 23.98 9.44
C PHE A 388 -1.43 23.68 9.53
N PRO A 389 -1.83 22.51 10.06
CA PRO A 389 -3.23 22.21 10.32
C PRO A 389 -3.76 22.95 11.52
N THR A 390 -5.08 23.20 11.53
CA THR A 390 -5.74 23.78 12.70
C THR A 390 -5.52 22.88 13.91
N ILE A 391 -5.86 21.59 13.84
CA ILE A 391 -5.71 20.68 14.99
C ILE A 391 -5.15 19.34 14.51
N VAL A 392 -4.23 18.78 15.29
CA VAL A 392 -3.81 17.37 15.21
C VAL A 392 -4.26 16.67 16.48
N GLY A 393 -4.83 15.49 16.34
CA GLY A 393 -5.37 14.76 17.47
C GLY A 393 -5.11 13.25 17.43
N LEU A 394 -5.20 12.65 18.62
CA LEU A 394 -5.28 11.21 18.85
C LEU A 394 -6.61 10.90 19.52
N GLY A 395 -7.46 10.12 18.85
CA GLY A 395 -8.70 9.62 19.41
C GLY A 395 -8.50 8.22 19.98
N LEU A 396 -8.93 8.01 21.21
CA LEU A 396 -8.92 6.71 21.88
C LEU A 396 -10.37 6.28 22.08
N SER A 397 -10.74 5.11 21.55
CA SER A 397 -12.11 4.61 21.68
C SER A 397 -12.46 4.18 23.10
N GLU A 398 -11.45 3.85 23.91
CA GLU A 398 -11.57 3.70 25.35
C GLU A 398 -10.83 4.83 26.06
N ASN A 399 -11.44 5.46 27.07
CA ASN A 399 -10.81 6.51 27.85
C ASN A 399 -9.95 5.87 28.96
N PRO A 400 -8.61 6.03 28.97
CA PRO A 400 -7.76 5.56 30.07
C PRO A 400 -7.80 6.48 31.30
N PHE A 401 -8.29 7.72 31.16
CA PHE A 401 -8.39 8.74 32.21
C PHE A 401 -9.80 8.84 32.81
N PHE A 402 -10.60 7.77 32.67
CA PHE A 402 -12.01 7.78 33.04
C PHE A 402 -12.24 8.10 34.53
N ASP A 403 -11.36 7.64 35.42
CA ASP A 403 -11.41 7.92 36.87
C ASP A 403 -11.18 9.39 37.21
N GLU A 404 -10.36 10.11 36.43
CA GLU A 404 -9.98 11.51 36.69
C GLU A 404 -11.00 12.51 36.10
N MET A 405 -11.79 12.09 35.10
CA MET A 405 -12.60 12.99 34.25
C MET A 405 -14.12 12.82 34.42
N ASP A 406 -14.58 12.13 35.47
CA ASP A 406 -15.99 11.74 35.68
C ASP A 406 -16.63 11.19 34.39
N ALA A 407 -15.89 10.29 33.73
CA ALA A 407 -16.22 9.75 32.42
C ALA A 407 -16.32 8.22 32.50
N ARG A 408 -16.99 7.59 31.54
CA ARG A 408 -16.97 6.14 31.41
C ARG A 408 -15.85 5.72 30.47
N LYS A 409 -15.27 4.54 30.72
CA LYS A 409 -14.24 3.97 29.86
C LYS A 409 -14.71 3.87 28.41
N GLU A 410 -15.97 3.52 28.18
CA GLU A 410 -16.56 3.32 26.85
C GLU A 410 -16.97 4.61 26.14
N ASP A 411 -16.88 5.77 26.80
CA ASP A 411 -17.16 7.05 26.14
C ASP A 411 -15.99 7.48 25.23
N GLY A 412 -14.76 7.00 25.49
CA GLY A 412 -13.56 7.36 24.74
C GLY A 412 -13.05 8.76 25.08
N CYS A 413 -11.88 9.12 24.57
CA CYS A 413 -11.30 10.45 24.75
C CYS A 413 -10.51 10.90 23.53
N LEU A 414 -10.30 12.22 23.41
CA LEU A 414 -9.43 12.82 22.42
C LEU A 414 -8.24 13.48 23.11
N ARG A 415 -7.10 13.46 22.45
CA ARG A 415 -5.91 14.25 22.79
C ARG A 415 -5.63 15.19 21.64
N LEU A 416 -5.69 16.50 21.86
CA LEU A 416 -5.56 17.50 20.81
C LEU A 416 -4.33 18.39 21.02
N VAL A 417 -3.68 18.76 19.93
CA VAL A 417 -2.55 19.69 19.88
C VAL A 417 -2.80 20.68 18.74
N TRP A 418 -2.38 21.94 18.94
CA TRP A 418 -2.45 22.95 17.90
C TRP A 418 -1.24 22.83 16.96
N GLY A 419 -1.47 22.88 15.64
CA GLY A 419 -0.43 22.72 14.61
C GLY A 419 0.11 21.30 14.47
N PHE A 420 1.28 21.15 13.84
CA PHE A 420 1.87 19.83 13.65
C PHE A 420 2.42 19.25 14.96
N ALA A 421 2.32 17.93 15.09
CA ALA A 421 3.08 17.18 16.09
C ALA A 421 4.27 16.49 15.41
N SER A 422 5.46 16.55 16.03
CA SER A 422 6.62 15.78 15.58
C SER A 422 6.36 14.27 15.64
N ARG A 423 5.62 13.84 16.66
CA ARG A 423 5.04 12.51 16.84
C ARG A 423 3.69 12.65 17.52
N ILE A 424 2.70 11.90 17.06
CA ILE A 424 1.35 11.85 17.66
C ILE A 424 1.29 10.76 18.75
N THR A 425 2.39 10.00 18.92
CA THR A 425 2.61 9.01 19.97
C THR A 425 3.89 9.33 20.75
N GLY A 426 3.86 9.17 22.08
CA GLY A 426 5.01 9.37 22.97
C GLY A 426 4.83 10.42 24.07
N GLU A 427 5.84 10.52 24.95
CA GLU A 427 5.78 11.36 26.17
C GLU A 427 5.63 12.85 25.85
N GLN A 428 6.33 13.35 24.82
CA GLN A 428 6.24 14.77 24.43
C GLN A 428 4.85 15.15 23.90
N PHE A 429 4.17 14.27 23.18
CA PHE A 429 2.79 14.52 22.75
C PHE A 429 1.85 14.49 23.96
N THR A 430 2.05 13.53 24.87
CA THR A 430 1.27 13.39 26.10
C THR A 430 1.33 14.64 27.00
N GLN A 431 2.51 15.26 27.12
CA GLN A 431 2.70 16.43 27.98
C GLN A 431 2.10 17.73 27.40
N HIS A 432 2.01 17.83 26.07
CA HIS A 432 1.55 19.04 25.40
C HIS A 432 0.11 18.95 24.86
N SER A 433 -0.54 17.79 24.97
CA SER A 433 -1.91 17.58 24.47
C SER A 433 -2.98 18.00 25.48
N CYS A 434 -4.05 18.61 25.00
CA CYS A 434 -5.30 18.79 25.75
C CYS A 434 -6.11 17.50 25.68
N ILE A 435 -6.59 16.99 26.82
CA ILE A 435 -7.41 15.78 26.88
C ILE A 435 -8.87 16.18 27.02
N ILE A 436 -9.72 15.61 26.17
CA ILE A 436 -11.16 15.86 26.12
C ILE A 436 -11.88 14.52 26.24
N ALA A 437 -12.71 14.37 27.27
CA ALA A 437 -13.57 13.20 27.41
C ALA A 437 -14.80 13.34 26.50
N LEU A 438 -15.17 12.29 25.76
CA LEU A 438 -16.32 12.31 24.85
C LEU A 438 -17.63 11.95 25.57
N CYS A 439 -17.90 12.55 26.73
CA CYS A 439 -19.04 12.24 27.60
C CYS A 439 -20.42 12.54 26.97
N ARG A 440 -21.46 11.90 27.49
CA ARG A 440 -22.82 11.88 26.90
C ARG A 440 -23.62 13.17 27.13
N GLN A 441 -23.25 13.96 28.13
CA GLN A 441 -23.88 15.24 28.49
C GLN A 441 -22.80 16.18 29.05
N GLN A 442 -22.41 17.20 28.29
CA GLN A 442 -21.81 18.39 28.88
C GLN A 442 -22.96 19.23 29.44
N GLN A 443 -23.27 19.05 30.72
CA GLN A 443 -24.21 19.91 31.45
C GLN A 443 -23.55 20.31 32.77
N SER A 444 -22.56 21.20 32.75
CA SER A 444 -22.07 21.86 33.96
C SER A 444 -21.50 23.24 33.66
N SER A 445 -21.83 24.20 34.52
CA SER A 445 -21.40 25.60 34.51
C SER A 445 -20.16 25.86 35.40
N GLU A 446 -19.38 24.82 35.70
CA GLU A 446 -18.15 24.86 36.52
C GLU A 446 -16.93 24.55 35.63
N PRO A 447 -15.68 24.91 36.03
CA PRO A 447 -14.51 24.60 35.22
C PRO A 447 -14.49 23.10 34.89
N ASP A 448 -14.56 22.81 33.59
CA ASP A 448 -14.89 21.52 33.00
C ASP A 448 -14.02 20.40 33.59
N SER A 449 -14.56 19.59 34.51
CA SER A 449 -13.88 18.39 35.04
C SER A 449 -13.60 17.35 33.95
N SER A 450 -14.23 17.53 32.78
CA SER A 450 -14.09 16.71 31.57
C SER A 450 -12.88 17.10 30.69
N LEU A 451 -12.05 18.06 31.13
CA LEU A 451 -10.97 18.64 30.33
C LEU A 451 -9.65 18.75 31.11
N VAL A 452 -8.56 18.25 30.53
CA VAL A 452 -7.19 18.50 31.01
C VAL A 452 -6.52 19.51 30.09
N GLN A 453 -6.09 20.64 30.65
CA GLN A 453 -5.49 21.75 29.89
C GLN A 453 -4.14 21.36 29.28
N ALA A 454 -3.90 21.80 28.04
CA ALA A 454 -2.60 21.63 27.40
C ALA A 454 -1.56 22.59 27.98
N ASN A 455 -0.37 22.09 28.33
CA ASN A 455 0.79 22.92 28.61
C ASN A 455 1.61 23.19 27.33
N GLN A 456 0.92 23.46 26.22
CA GLN A 456 1.59 23.73 24.95
C GLN A 456 2.09 25.18 24.93
N GLN A 457 3.40 25.36 24.74
CA GLN A 457 4.04 26.68 24.65
C GLN A 457 4.59 26.99 23.25
N THR A 458 4.82 25.95 22.45
CA THR A 458 5.34 26.05 21.08
C THR A 458 4.49 25.27 20.11
N VAL A 459 4.52 25.68 18.84
CA VAL A 459 3.82 25.05 17.74
C VAL A 459 4.78 24.77 16.60
N LYS A 460 4.66 23.59 16.01
CA LYS A 460 5.48 23.19 14.86
C LYS A 460 4.75 23.57 13.58
N VAL A 461 5.44 24.27 12.71
CA VAL A 461 4.90 24.80 11.45
C VAL A 461 5.86 24.55 10.30
N VAL A 462 5.36 24.56 9.07
CA VAL A 462 6.17 24.68 7.86
C VAL A 462 6.35 26.16 7.57
N ASN A 463 7.58 26.65 7.55
CA ASN A 463 7.87 27.97 7.02
C ASN A 463 8.11 27.85 5.51
N LEU A 464 7.19 28.40 4.72
CA LEU A 464 7.20 28.32 3.26
C LEU A 464 8.28 29.20 2.64
N GLU A 465 8.74 30.25 3.33
CA GLU A 465 9.79 31.14 2.83
C GLU A 465 11.19 30.56 3.06
N SER A 466 11.44 30.01 4.26
CA SER A 466 12.71 29.35 4.57
C SER A 466 12.80 27.91 4.06
N ASN A 467 11.68 27.36 3.54
CA ASN A 467 11.53 25.98 3.09
C ASN A 467 11.96 24.96 4.17
N GLN A 468 11.59 25.22 5.44
CA GLN A 468 11.97 24.40 6.60
C GLN A 468 10.84 24.23 7.61
N PHE A 469 10.95 23.19 8.44
CA PHE A 469 10.10 23.03 9.61
C PHE A 469 10.67 23.80 10.78
N GLU A 470 9.86 24.66 11.37
CA GLU A 470 10.24 25.52 12.48
C GLU A 470 9.31 25.25 13.67
N THR A 471 9.87 25.29 14.87
CA THR A 471 9.09 25.28 16.11
C THR A 471 9.09 26.71 16.65
N ILE A 472 7.93 27.34 16.66
CA ILE A 472 7.79 28.75 17.05
C ILE A 472 6.90 28.91 18.30
N PRO A 473 7.12 29.96 19.10
CA PRO A 473 6.23 30.28 20.21
C PRO A 473 4.79 30.52 19.75
N ILE A 474 3.83 30.08 20.55
CA ILE A 474 2.40 30.22 20.25
C ILE A 474 1.98 31.70 20.11
N THR A 475 2.58 32.59 20.89
CA THR A 475 2.33 34.05 20.87
C THR A 475 2.59 34.66 19.49
N ASP A 476 3.63 34.19 18.79
CA ASP A 476 4.06 34.77 17.51
C ASP A 476 3.07 34.54 16.36
N ILE A 477 2.20 33.53 16.52
CA ILE A 477 1.11 33.21 15.59
C ILE A 477 -0.22 33.79 16.08
N LEU A 478 -0.56 33.60 17.36
CA LEU A 478 -1.85 34.01 17.92
C LEU A 478 -2.05 35.53 17.99
N ASP A 479 -0.97 36.31 18.03
CA ASP A 479 -1.04 37.78 18.07
C ASP A 479 -1.46 38.38 16.72
N LYS A 480 -1.45 37.59 15.64
CA LYS A 480 -1.97 37.97 14.32
C LYS A 480 -3.45 37.60 14.23
N ASP A 481 -4.21 38.22 13.32
CA ASP A 481 -5.64 37.95 13.06
C ASP A 481 -5.88 36.49 12.58
N TYR A 482 -5.65 35.51 13.46
CA TYR A 482 -5.85 34.10 13.20
C TYR A 482 -7.34 33.80 13.27
N ALA A 483 -7.93 33.50 12.11
CA ALA A 483 -9.38 33.35 11.96
C ALA A 483 -9.99 32.30 12.90
N GLN A 484 -9.27 31.21 13.20
CA GLN A 484 -9.74 30.12 14.05
C GLN A 484 -9.33 30.28 15.53
N ARG A 485 -8.99 31.49 15.99
CA ARG A 485 -8.50 31.73 17.37
C ARG A 485 -9.48 31.24 18.43
N ASP A 486 -10.77 31.49 18.23
CA ASP A 486 -11.82 31.16 19.20
C ASP A 486 -11.94 29.64 19.43
N TYR A 487 -11.58 28.81 18.44
CA TYR A 487 -11.60 27.34 18.59
C TYR A 487 -10.37 26.76 19.27
N VAL A 488 -9.27 27.51 19.37
CA VAL A 488 -7.99 27.00 19.87
C VAL A 488 -7.72 27.53 21.28
N VAL A 489 -8.01 28.81 21.52
CA VAL A 489 -7.61 29.51 22.73
C VAL A 489 -8.81 30.04 23.49
N THR A 490 -8.80 29.81 24.80
CA THR A 490 -9.69 30.51 25.73
C THR A 490 -8.85 31.46 26.58
N ALA A 491 -9.33 32.69 26.74
CA ALA A 491 -8.70 33.63 27.66
C ALA A 491 -8.96 33.17 29.11
N VAL A 492 -7.90 32.79 29.82
CA VAL A 492 -7.99 32.44 31.24
C VAL A 492 -7.60 33.67 32.04
N THR A 493 -8.57 34.26 32.75
CA THR A 493 -8.29 35.35 33.69
C THR A 493 -7.62 34.79 34.94
N SER A 494 -6.32 35.08 35.09
CA SER A 494 -5.60 34.83 36.35
C SER A 494 -5.53 36.12 37.19
N PRO A 495 -5.37 36.02 38.52
CA PRO A 495 -5.24 37.19 39.42
C PRO A 495 -4.02 38.09 39.12
N HIS A 496 -3.11 37.66 38.24
CA HIS A 496 -1.94 38.42 37.79
C HIS A 496 -2.00 38.88 36.32
N GLY A 497 -3.15 38.74 35.65
CA GLY A 497 -3.38 39.14 34.25
C GLY A 497 -4.12 38.07 33.43
N SER A 498 -4.57 38.44 32.24
CA SER A 498 -5.17 37.53 31.26
C SER A 498 -4.08 36.69 30.59
N THR A 499 -4.05 35.38 30.82
CA THR A 499 -3.18 34.45 30.11
C THR A 499 -4.00 33.64 29.10
N SER A 500 -3.51 33.56 27.86
CA SER A 500 -4.14 32.76 26.82
C SER A 500 -3.70 31.30 26.97
N ALA A 501 -4.65 30.37 27.18
CA ALA A 501 -4.36 28.94 27.30
C ALA A 501 -5.04 28.15 26.18
N ILE A 502 -4.33 27.17 25.62
CA ILE A 502 -4.88 26.26 24.61
C ILE A 502 -5.78 25.25 25.32
N THR A 503 -7.07 25.34 25.04
CA THR A 503 -8.12 24.57 25.73
C THR A 503 -9.14 23.96 24.77
N PHE A 504 -9.21 24.40 23.52
CA PHE A 504 -10.19 23.92 22.54
C PHE A 504 -11.65 23.97 23.04
N HIS A 505 -11.99 24.90 23.93
CA HIS A 505 -13.28 24.93 24.63
C HIS A 505 -14.46 25.03 23.65
N GLU A 506 -14.42 25.91 22.65
CA GLU A 506 -15.51 26.01 21.67
C GLU A 506 -15.71 24.71 20.86
N LEU A 507 -14.64 23.94 20.67
CA LEU A 507 -14.72 22.64 20.00
C LEU A 507 -15.33 21.56 20.90
N THR A 508 -15.08 21.61 22.22
CA THR A 508 -15.73 20.68 23.16
C THR A 508 -17.23 20.96 23.25
N GLN A 509 -17.61 22.24 23.27
CA GLN A 509 -19.01 22.67 23.33
C GLN A 509 -19.81 22.39 22.05
N ASP A 510 -19.17 22.09 20.90
CA ASP A 510 -19.90 21.74 19.68
C ASP A 510 -20.43 20.29 19.72
N PRO A 511 -21.75 20.09 19.90
CA PRO A 511 -22.33 18.75 19.99
C PRO A 511 -22.18 17.97 18.67
N ARG A 512 -21.98 18.62 17.53
CA ARG A 512 -21.78 17.97 16.24
C ARG A 512 -20.40 17.33 16.17
N PHE A 513 -19.36 18.01 16.64
CA PHE A 513 -18.00 17.47 16.68
C PHE A 513 -17.89 16.29 17.63
N ILE A 514 -18.37 16.44 18.87
CA ILE A 514 -18.35 15.34 19.86
C ILE A 514 -19.11 14.12 19.33
N LYS A 515 -20.31 14.31 18.76
CA LYS A 515 -21.06 13.21 18.13
C LYS A 515 -20.29 12.60 16.96
N LEU A 516 -19.67 13.41 16.10
CA LEU A 516 -18.90 12.93 14.96
C LEU A 516 -17.76 12.00 15.43
N MET A 517 -16.92 12.48 16.35
CA MET A 517 -15.78 11.71 16.87
C MET A 517 -16.21 10.44 17.60
N ARG A 518 -17.31 10.49 18.37
CA ARG A 518 -17.90 9.30 18.99
C ARG A 518 -18.32 8.27 17.95
N HIS A 519 -19.02 8.68 16.89
CA HIS A 519 -19.44 7.74 15.84
C HIS A 519 -18.25 7.16 15.08
N VAL A 520 -17.22 7.98 14.82
CA VAL A 520 -15.97 7.54 14.17
C VAL A 520 -15.28 6.46 15.00
N LEU A 521 -14.98 6.73 16.28
CA LEU A 521 -14.29 5.79 17.16
C LEU A 521 -15.13 4.53 17.43
N HIS A 522 -16.43 4.69 17.67
CA HIS A 522 -17.33 3.57 17.90
C HIS A 522 -17.42 2.65 16.69
N ARG A 523 -17.57 3.21 15.47
CA ARG A 523 -17.63 2.41 14.24
C ARG A 523 -16.35 1.61 14.01
N LEU A 524 -15.19 2.23 14.22
CA LEU A 524 -13.91 1.55 14.11
C LEU A 524 -13.82 0.41 15.15
N GLN A 525 -14.10 0.70 16.43
CA GLN A 525 -14.08 -0.31 17.49
C GLN A 525 -15.05 -1.48 17.23
N THR A 526 -16.25 -1.20 16.71
CA THR A 526 -17.22 -2.25 16.37
C THR A 526 -16.70 -3.18 15.27
N ILE A 527 -16.07 -2.63 14.22
CA ILE A 527 -15.61 -3.42 13.08
C ILE A 527 -14.29 -4.15 13.38
N TYR A 528 -13.40 -3.53 14.16
CA TYR A 528 -12.15 -4.17 14.60
C TYR A 528 -12.35 -5.13 15.78
N GLU A 529 -13.51 -5.10 16.44
CA GLU A 529 -13.84 -5.87 17.67
C GLU A 529 -12.82 -5.66 18.81
N LYS A 530 -12.09 -4.55 18.77
CA LYS A 530 -11.01 -4.18 19.70
C LYS A 530 -10.99 -2.68 19.89
N PRO A 531 -10.46 -2.17 21.03
CA PRO A 531 -10.20 -0.75 21.20
C PRO A 531 -9.28 -0.23 20.10
N VAL A 532 -9.50 1.02 19.68
CA VAL A 532 -8.76 1.62 18.56
C VAL A 532 -8.16 2.96 18.95
N GLU A 533 -7.01 3.24 18.36
CA GLU A 533 -6.36 4.54 18.37
C GLU A 533 -6.45 5.14 16.97
N LEU A 534 -6.85 6.41 16.90
CA LEU A 534 -7.06 7.14 15.66
C LEU A 534 -6.20 8.41 15.67
N GLU A 535 -5.12 8.42 14.92
CA GLU A 535 -4.45 9.68 14.57
C GLU A 535 -5.32 10.43 13.57
N PHE A 536 -5.56 11.72 13.80
CA PHE A 536 -6.27 12.54 12.84
C PHE A 536 -5.77 13.99 12.78
N THR A 537 -6.04 14.62 11.65
CA THR A 537 -5.91 16.05 11.44
C THR A 537 -7.29 16.63 11.18
N LEU A 538 -7.60 17.74 11.83
CA LEU A 538 -8.88 18.43 11.73
C LEU A 538 -8.67 19.81 11.10
N GLN A 539 -9.44 20.07 10.05
CA GLN A 539 -9.58 21.39 9.44
C GLN A 539 -11.00 21.91 9.70
N ILE A 540 -11.09 23.18 10.11
CA ILE A 540 -12.35 23.84 10.44
C ILE A 540 -12.72 24.76 9.27
N GLU A 541 -13.77 24.43 8.53
CA GLU A 541 -14.30 25.24 7.44
C GLU A 541 -15.56 26.02 7.88
N ASP A 542 -15.59 27.31 7.56
CA ASP A 542 -16.77 28.17 7.77
C ASP A 542 -17.85 27.89 6.72
N ALA A 543 -19.05 27.49 7.15
CA ALA A 543 -20.18 27.23 6.28
C ALA A 543 -21.32 28.25 6.50
N PRO A 544 -22.15 28.55 5.48
CA PRO A 544 -23.31 29.42 5.64
C PRO A 544 -24.36 28.76 6.56
N GLY A 545 -24.43 29.22 7.81
CA GLY A 545 -25.21 28.61 8.89
C GLY A 545 -24.42 28.39 10.19
N GLY A 546 -23.14 28.75 10.21
CA GLY A 546 -22.20 28.54 11.32
C GLY A 546 -21.06 27.59 10.89
N PRO A 547 -19.99 27.46 11.68
CA PRO A 547 -18.87 26.55 11.38
C PRO A 547 -19.43 25.15 11.18
N ALA A 548 -19.34 24.61 9.97
CA ALA A 548 -19.96 23.33 9.68
C ALA A 548 -19.31 22.72 8.46
N THR A 549 -18.08 22.24 8.58
CA THR A 549 -17.58 20.99 7.97
C THR A 549 -16.22 20.68 8.60
N ASN A 550 -16.13 19.56 9.31
CA ASN A 550 -14.91 19.08 9.95
C ASN A 550 -14.31 18.01 9.05
N CYS A 551 -13.34 18.38 8.21
CA CYS A 551 -12.60 17.41 7.42
C CYS A 551 -11.60 16.71 8.34
N ILE A 552 -11.90 15.45 8.68
CA ILE A 552 -11.05 14.57 9.45
C ILE A 552 -10.19 13.77 8.47
N PHE A 553 -8.89 14.00 8.53
CA PHE A 553 -7.92 13.13 7.86
C PHE A 553 -7.36 12.15 8.85
N CYS A 554 -7.54 10.85 8.62
CA CYS A 554 -7.29 9.85 9.65
C CYS A 554 -6.29 8.77 9.25
N SER A 555 -5.53 8.31 10.24
CA SER A 555 -4.79 7.04 10.25
C SER A 555 -5.15 6.31 11.54
N ALA A 556 -5.69 5.10 11.45
CA ALA A 556 -6.09 4.34 12.65
C ALA A 556 -5.26 3.06 12.80
N THR A 557 -4.97 2.73 14.04
CA THR A 557 -4.32 1.50 14.46
C THR A 557 -5.12 0.88 15.60
N PRO A 558 -5.39 -0.44 15.59
CA PRO A 558 -5.95 -1.12 16.75
C PRO A 558 -5.03 -0.91 17.96
N ALA A 559 -5.61 -0.59 19.13
CA ALA A 559 -4.82 -0.39 20.34
C ALA A 559 -4.29 -1.74 20.85
N SER A 560 -3.00 -1.82 21.17
CA SER A 560 -2.44 -2.96 21.91
C SER A 560 -2.90 -2.86 23.37
N ARG A 561 -3.40 -3.96 23.93
CA ARG A 561 -3.81 -4.05 25.35
C ARG A 561 -2.64 -3.91 26.31
#